data_AF-A0A8J6SP29-F1
#
_entry.id   AF-A0A8J6SP29-F1
#
_cell.length_a   1.000
_cell.length_b   1.000
_cell.length_c   1.000
_cell.angle_alpha   90.00
_cell.angle_beta   90.00
_cell.angle_gamma   90.00
#
_symmetry.space_group_name_H-M   'P 1'
#
loop_
_entity.id
_entity.type
_entity.pdbx_description
1 polymer ?
#
loop_
_entity_poly.entity_id
_entity_poly.type
_entity_poly.pdbx_seq_one_letter_code
_entity_poly.pdbx_strand_id
1 'polypeptide(L)' 'MACGWPTVPHPEVPQTEFQASTWVQLLELPNPFSFDEALLLCQQSGDRWLAWVPDHGEVLLHENQFCATWN' A
#
# COMPACT_ATOMS: atom_id res chain seq x y z
N MET A 1 5.54 -2.16 42.61
CA MET A 1 4.28 -1.91 41.86
C MET A 1 4.65 -1.72 40.41
N ALA A 2 4.45 -2.73 39.58
CA ALA A 2 4.52 -2.60 38.13
C ALA A 2 3.31 -3.36 37.61
N CYS A 3 2.35 -2.64 37.05
CA CYS A 3 1.23 -3.25 36.33
C CYS A 3 1.82 -3.85 35.06
N GLY A 4 2.20 -5.14 35.11
CA GLY A 4 2.61 -5.87 33.93
C GLY A 4 1.38 -6.08 33.05
N TRP A 5 1.28 -5.35 31.95
CA TRP A 5 0.30 -5.69 30.92
C TRP A 5 0.68 -7.06 30.33
N PRO A 6 -0.27 -8.00 30.21
CA PRO A 6 -0.02 -9.19 29.40
C PRO A 6 0.15 -8.71 27.95
N THR A 7 1.34 -8.93 27.39
CA THR A 7 1.59 -8.70 25.97
C THR A 7 0.73 -9.68 25.19
N VAL A 8 -0.49 -9.28 24.86
CA VAL A 8 -1.30 -10.00 23.88
C VAL A 8 -0.46 -10.00 22.60
N PRO A 9 -0.10 -11.16 22.02
CA PRO A 9 0.43 -11.15 20.67
C PRO A 9 -0.65 -10.46 19.83
N HIS A 10 -0.34 -9.27 19.32
CA HIS A 10 -1.22 -8.65 18.34
C HIS A 10 -1.38 -9.71 17.25
N PRO A 11 -2.62 -10.03 16.81
CA PRO A 11 -2.76 -10.79 15.59
C PRO A 11 -1.95 -10.04 14.55
N GLU A 12 -0.85 -10.65 14.09
CA GLU A 12 -0.06 -10.16 12.98
C GLU A 12 -1.05 -10.16 11.82
N VAL A 13 -1.71 -9.02 11.62
CA VAL A 13 -2.55 -8.74 10.47
C VAL A 13 -1.69 -9.18 9.29
N PRO A 14 -2.19 -10.02 8.36
CA PRO A 14 -1.40 -10.47 7.23
C PRO A 14 -0.83 -9.24 6.58
N GLN A 15 0.45 -8.98 6.83
CA GLN A 15 1.18 -7.88 6.23
C GLN A 15 1.24 -8.36 4.79
N THR A 16 0.35 -7.83 3.96
CA THR A 16 0.39 -8.12 2.55
C THR A 16 1.71 -7.49 2.12
N GLU A 17 2.75 -8.31 1.96
CA GLU A 17 4.14 -7.86 1.79
C GLU A 17 4.29 -7.24 0.39
N PHE A 18 3.64 -6.11 0.18
CA PHE A 18 3.87 -5.28 -0.98
C PHE A 18 5.35 -4.87 -0.94
N GLN A 19 5.98 -4.92 -2.11
CA GLN A 19 7.39 -4.56 -2.25
C GLN A 19 7.50 -3.31 -3.11
N ALA A 20 8.47 -2.47 -2.76
CA ALA A 20 8.91 -1.41 -3.66
C ALA A 20 9.28 -1.99 -5.03
N SER A 21 9.18 -1.18 -6.08
CA SER A 21 9.33 -1.57 -7.49
C SER A 21 8.33 -2.62 -8.00
N THR A 22 7.18 -2.77 -7.33
CA THR A 22 6.08 -3.65 -7.79
C THR A 22 4.98 -2.84 -8.44
N TRP A 23 4.52 -3.28 -9.61
CA TRP A 23 3.33 -2.75 -10.24
C TRP A 23 2.08 -3.32 -9.59
N VAL A 24 1.14 -2.44 -9.23
CA VAL A 24 -0.14 -2.78 -8.63
C VAL A 24 -1.27 -2.17 -9.44
N GLN A 25 -2.43 -2.80 -9.40
CA GLN A 25 -3.62 -2.28 -10.06
C GLN A 25 -4.41 -1.42 -9.07
N LEU A 26 -4.66 -0.17 -9.42
CA LEU A 26 -5.52 0.76 -8.69
C LEU A 26 -6.98 0.32 -8.79
N LEU A 27 -7.68 0.36 -7.65
CA LEU A 27 -9.12 0.11 -7.61
C LEU A 27 -9.93 1.33 -8.06
N GLU A 28 -9.34 2.52 -7.94
CA GLU A 28 -9.94 3.79 -8.35
C GLU A 28 -8.90 4.65 -9.06
N LEU A 29 -9.32 5.29 -10.16
CA LEU A 29 -8.45 6.19 -10.93
C LEU A 29 -8.34 7.55 -10.24
N PRO A 30 -7.12 8.11 -10.10
CA PRO A 30 -6.95 9.45 -9.54
C PRO A 30 -7.50 10.54 -10.47
N ASN A 31 -7.52 10.30 -11.79
CA ASN A 31 -8.27 11.10 -12.75
C ASN A 31 -8.67 10.28 -14.00
N PRO A 32 -9.61 10.77 -14.84
CA PRO A 32 -10.14 10.01 -15.99
C PRO A 32 -9.12 9.66 -17.09
N PHE A 33 -7.93 10.26 -17.07
CA PHE A 33 -6.87 10.06 -18.05
C PHE A 33 -5.67 9.29 -17.47
N SER A 34 -5.75 8.89 -16.20
CA SER A 34 -4.69 8.09 -15.56
C SER A 34 -4.80 6.64 -15.96
N PHE A 35 -3.66 5.96 -15.94
CA PHE A 35 -3.65 4.51 -15.94
C PHE A 35 -4.16 3.96 -14.60
N ASP A 36 -4.76 2.78 -14.66
CA ASP A 36 -5.19 2.00 -13.50
C ASP A 36 -4.05 1.17 -12.91
N GLU A 37 -2.80 1.42 -13.32
CA GLU A 37 -1.61 0.78 -12.78
C GLU A 37 -0.71 1.81 -12.09
N ALA A 38 -0.12 1.42 -10.96
CA ALA A 38 0.82 2.24 -10.21
C ALA A 38 2.06 1.43 -9.84
N LEU A 39 3.24 2.04 -9.94
CA LEU A 39 4.48 1.46 -9.45
C LEU A 39 4.69 1.86 -8.00
N LEU A 40 4.70 0.91 -7.08
CA LEU A 40 5.04 1.16 -5.69
C LEU A 40 6.51 1.61 -5.59
N LEU A 41 6.77 2.79 -5.05
CA LEU A 41 8.12 3.33 -4.88
C LEU A 41 8.69 2.97 -3.51
N CYS A 42 7.95 3.26 -2.45
CA CYS A 42 8.32 2.93 -1.08
C CYS A 42 7.12 2.92 -0.13
N GLN A 43 7.21 2.14 0.94
CA GLN A 43 6.25 2.20 2.03
C GLN A 43 6.56 3.43 2.89
N GLN A 44 5.59 4.33 3.02
CA GLN A 44 5.77 5.52 3.84
C GLN A 44 5.51 5.19 5.32
N SER A 45 4.48 4.40 5.61
CA SER A 45 4.05 4.05 6.97
C SER A 45 3.01 2.94 6.89
N GLY A 46 3.16 1.82 7.61
CA GLY A 46 2.13 0.77 7.72
C GLY A 46 1.37 0.51 6.41
N ASP A 47 0.10 0.88 6.37
CA ASP A 47 -0.83 0.74 5.26
C ASP A 47 -0.68 1.76 4.10
N ARG A 48 0.34 2.62 4.10
CA ARG A 48 0.54 3.71 3.14
C ARG A 48 1.79 3.53 2.29
N TRP A 49 1.60 3.72 1.00
CA TRP A 49 2.60 3.55 -0.03
C TRP A 49 2.71 4.79 -0.92
N LEU A 50 3.93 5.26 -1.11
CA LEU A 50 4.21 6.19 -2.20
C LEU A 50 4.29 5.38 -3.50
N ALA A 51 3.50 5.77 -4.49
CA ALA A 51 3.45 5.12 -5.78
C ALA A 51 3.53 6.14 -6.92
N TRP A 52 3.93 5.68 -8.11
CA TRP A 52 3.94 6.48 -9.32
C TRP A 52 2.92 5.94 -10.32
N VAL A 53 2.05 6.82 -10.81
CA VAL A 53 1.03 6.49 -11.80
C VAL A 53 1.39 7.15 -13.14
N PRO A 54 1.46 6.39 -14.24
CA PRO A 54 1.65 6.98 -15.57
C PRO A 54 0.59 8.05 -15.85
N ASP A 55 1.01 9.17 -16.44
CA ASP A 55 0.18 10.35 -16.76
C ASP A 55 -0.45 11.09 -15.56
N HIS A 56 -0.09 10.73 -14.32
CA HIS A 56 -0.48 11.47 -13.11
C HIS A 56 0.72 11.89 -12.25
N GLY A 57 1.74 11.04 -12.15
CA GLY A 57 2.91 11.26 -11.29
C GLY A 57 2.79 10.56 -9.94
N GLU A 58 3.48 11.10 -8.93
CA GLU A 58 3.54 10.51 -7.59
C GLU A 58 2.23 10.70 -6.82
N VAL A 59 1.78 9.64 -6.14
CA VAL A 59 0.56 9.61 -5.32
C VAL A 59 0.79 8.79 -4.06
N LEU A 60 0.21 9.23 -2.95
CA LEU A 60 0.18 8.47 -1.71
C LEU A 60 -1.07 7.59 -1.68
N LEU A 61 -0.88 6.28 -1.75
CA LEU A 61 -1.93 5.28 -1.75
C LEU A 61 -2.03 4.60 -0.40
N HIS A 62 -3.22 4.13 -0.09
CA HIS A 62 -3.48 3.20 1.00
C HIS A 62 -3.60 1.80 0.40
N GLU A 63 -3.21 0.75 1.12
CA GLU A 63 -3.24 -0.64 0.65
C GLU A 63 -4.64 -1.12 0.20
N ASN A 64 -5.71 -0.42 0.59
CA ASN A 64 -7.07 -0.72 0.14
C ASN A 64 -7.46 -0.02 -1.17
N GLN A 65 -6.58 0.79 -1.75
CA GLN A 65 -6.79 1.50 -3.02
C GLN A 65 -6.13 0.77 -4.20
N PHE A 66 -5.44 -0.34 -3.95
CA PHE A 66 -4.81 -1.14 -4.98
C PHE A 66 -4.81 -2.62 -4.62
N CYS A 67 -4.56 -3.47 -5.61
CA CYS A 67 -4.37 -4.91 -5.43
C CYS A 67 -3.09 -5.34 -6.13
N ALA A 68 -2.45 -6.40 -5.62
CA ALA A 68 -1.36 -7.04 -6.32
C ALA A 68 -1.85 -7.54 -7.69
N THR A 69 -1.17 -7.14 -8.76
CA THR A 69 -1.40 -7.74 -10.07
C THR A 69 -0.88 -9.18 -9.99
N TRP A 70 -1.77 -10.17 -10.06
CA TRP A 70 -1.36 -11.57 -10.08
C TRP A 70 -0.79 -11.84 -11.47
N ASN A 71 0.54 -11.83 -11.60
CA ASN A 71 1.25 -12.30 -12.79
C ASN A 71 1.89 -13.66 -12.48
#